data_AF-A0A562K0X4-F1
#
_entry.id   AF-A0A562K0X4-F1
#
_cell.length_a   1.000
_cell.length_b   1.000
_cell.length_c   1.000
_cell.angle_alpha   90.00
_cell.angle_beta   90.00
_cell.angle_gamma   90.00
#
_symmetry.space_group_name_H-M   'P 1'
#
loop_
_entity.id
_entity.type
_entity.pdbx_description
1 polymer ?
#
loop_
_entity_poly.entity_id
_entity_poly.type
_entity_poly.pdbx_seq_one_letter_code
_entity_poly.pdbx_strand_id
1 'polypeptide(L)'
;MLRSKGFKNVKKANIPTRHFIIIDEAAELASSGETDPKVKEIKIKCENIIKDIARRGRASGMKLLYCTQYPTVETVSSQVKRNLLARICLPVDTATASGVVLDEGGAEKLPDVQGRAIYKRFRKVEMQTYLMDDDLINKVIEPHITFKSRGEKSSASLNNEKTSETRSYTTIFKEV
;
A
#
# COMPACT_ATOMS: atom_id res chain seq x y z
N MET A 1 -16.97 11.90 9.14
CA MET A 1 -16.54 13.00 8.24
C MET A 1 -17.36 13.10 6.94
N LEU A 2 -17.48 12.07 6.09
CA LEU A 2 -18.34 12.14 4.88
C LEU A 2 -19.82 11.88 5.14
N ARG A 3 -20.12 10.80 5.89
CA ARG A 3 -21.50 10.45 6.26
C ARG A 3 -22.16 11.49 7.16
N SER A 4 -21.38 12.12 8.04
CA SER A 4 -21.83 13.23 8.89
C SER A 4 -22.20 14.48 8.08
N LYS A 5 -21.75 14.58 6.82
CA LYS A 5 -22.13 15.63 5.86
C LYS A 5 -23.18 15.13 4.85
N GLY A 6 -23.82 13.98 5.10
CA GLY A 6 -24.84 13.39 4.21
C GLY A 6 -24.31 12.67 2.96
N PHE A 7 -23.00 12.65 2.73
CA PHE A 7 -22.43 12.08 1.51
C PHE A 7 -22.06 10.60 1.67
N LYS A 8 -22.49 9.77 0.71
CA LYS A 8 -22.18 8.33 0.68
C LYS A 8 -20.72 8.03 0.32
N ASN A 9 -20.06 8.87 -0.48
CA ASN A 9 -18.66 8.72 -0.90
C ASN A 9 -18.07 10.04 -1.43
N VAL A 10 -16.75 10.10 -1.60
CA VAL A 10 -16.02 11.28 -2.10
C VAL A 10 -16.44 11.72 -3.51
N LYS A 11 -16.90 10.80 -4.36
CA LYS A 11 -17.40 11.16 -5.70
C LYS A 11 -18.69 11.97 -5.59
N LYS A 12 -19.63 11.53 -4.75
CA LYS A 12 -20.90 12.24 -4.49
C LYS A 12 -20.69 13.55 -3.73
N ALA A 13 -19.62 13.63 -2.94
CA ALA A 13 -19.21 14.87 -2.26
C ALA A 13 -18.44 15.83 -3.17
N ASN A 14 -18.25 15.49 -4.46
CA ASN A 14 -17.43 16.23 -5.42
C ASN A 14 -16.02 16.57 -4.91
N ILE A 15 -15.43 15.70 -4.08
CA ILE A 15 -14.06 15.87 -3.59
C ILE A 15 -13.13 15.24 -4.63
N PRO A 16 -12.25 16.03 -5.29
CA PRO A 16 -11.39 15.53 -6.36
C PRO A 16 -10.22 14.71 -5.81
N THR A 17 -9.71 15.07 -4.63
CA THR A 17 -8.50 14.50 -4.02
C THR A 17 -8.63 13.00 -3.76
N ARG A 18 -7.55 12.27 -4.04
CA ARG A 18 -7.40 10.85 -3.71
C ARG A 18 -6.10 10.67 -2.93
N HIS A 19 -6.15 9.84 -1.91
CA HIS A 19 -4.98 9.50 -1.12
C HIS A 19 -4.51 8.10 -1.52
N PHE A 20 -3.25 7.99 -1.92
CA PHE A 20 -2.61 6.72 -2.18
C PHE A 20 -1.82 6.30 -0.94
N ILE A 21 -2.01 5.07 -0.52
CA ILE A 21 -1.32 4.43 0.59
C ILE A 21 -0.57 3.27 -0.05
N ILE A 22 0.75 3.32 -0.01
CA ILE A 22 1.62 2.35 -0.65
C ILE A 22 2.37 1.63 0.45
N ILE A 23 2.25 0.31 0.48
CA ILE A 23 3.02 -0.58 1.34
C ILE A 23 3.87 -1.41 0.40
N ASP A 24 5.17 -1.16 0.43
CA ASP A 24 6.13 -1.80 -0.48
C ASP A 24 6.37 -3.26 -0.10
N GLU A 25 6.59 -3.51 1.19
CA GLU A 25 6.70 -4.86 1.74
C GLU A 25 5.69 -5.09 2.86
N ALA A 26 4.61 -5.77 2.53
CA ALA A 26 3.55 -6.08 3.47
C ALA A 26 3.91 -7.15 4.50
N ALA A 27 4.83 -8.06 4.19
CA ALA A 27 5.22 -9.13 5.12
C ALA A 27 5.87 -8.56 6.39
N GLU A 28 6.54 -7.41 6.30
CA GLU A 28 7.12 -6.72 7.46
C GLU A 28 6.06 -6.26 8.48
N LEU A 29 4.82 -6.05 8.01
CA LEU A 29 3.70 -5.62 8.84
C LEU A 29 2.92 -6.80 9.43
N ALA A 30 3.25 -8.05 9.05
CA ALA A 30 2.60 -9.23 9.59
C ALA A 30 2.99 -9.45 11.06
N SER A 31 1.99 -9.53 11.93
CA SER A 31 2.16 -9.85 13.36
C SER A 31 2.48 -11.33 13.61
N SER A 32 2.18 -12.19 12.63
CA SER A 32 2.55 -13.60 12.64
C SER A 32 4.07 -13.76 12.64
N GLY A 33 4.59 -14.53 13.59
CA GLY A 33 6.03 -14.74 13.76
C GLY A 33 6.74 -13.70 14.63
N GLU A 34 6.07 -12.60 15.01
CA GLU A 34 6.63 -11.63 15.96
C GLU A 34 6.61 -12.20 17.39
N THR A 35 7.77 -12.15 18.04
CA THR A 35 8.00 -12.70 19.38
C THR A 35 8.01 -11.62 20.45
N ASP A 36 8.40 -10.38 20.10
CA ASP A 36 8.32 -9.26 21.03
C ASP A 36 6.85 -8.86 21.24
N PRO A 37 6.30 -8.96 22.47
CA PRO A 37 4.89 -8.66 22.72
C PRO A 37 4.48 -7.24 22.36
N LYS A 38 5.37 -6.25 22.56
CA LYS A 38 5.09 -4.84 22.27
C LYS A 38 5.06 -4.57 20.77
N VAL A 39 6.04 -5.11 20.04
CA VAL A 39 6.09 -4.99 18.57
C VAL A 39 4.89 -5.70 17.95
N LYS A 40 4.54 -6.87 18.47
CA LYS A 40 3.38 -7.63 18.02
C LYS A 40 2.08 -6.86 18.17
N GLU A 41 1.88 -6.17 19.30
CA GLU A 41 0.71 -5.33 19.52
C GLU A 41 0.62 -4.20 18.48
N ILE A 42 1.74 -3.55 18.17
CA ILE A 42 1.81 -2.50 17.14
C ILE A 42 1.47 -3.07 15.76
N LYS A 43 2.04 -4.22 15.38
CA LYS A 43 1.75 -4.89 14.11
C LYS A 43 0.27 -5.27 13.98
N ILE A 44 -0.35 -5.78 15.05
CA ILE A 44 -1.80 -6.07 15.09
C ILE A 44 -2.61 -4.79 14.83
N LYS A 45 -2.24 -3.67 15.45
CA LYS A 45 -2.90 -2.37 15.20
C LYS A 45 -2.74 -1.94 13.74
N CYS A 46 -1.54 -2.04 13.17
CA CYS A 46 -1.29 -1.74 11.76
C CYS A 46 -2.14 -2.61 10.82
N GLU A 47 -2.17 -3.93 11.02
CA GLU A 47 -3.00 -4.85 10.23
C GLU A 47 -4.49 -4.47 10.29
N ASN A 48 -5.00 -4.14 11.49
CA ASN A 48 -6.40 -3.75 11.66
C ASN A 48 -6.73 -2.46 10.89
N ILE A 49 -5.83 -1.48 10.90
CA ILE A 49 -5.97 -0.24 10.14
C ILE A 49 -5.97 -0.55 8.63
N ILE A 50 -5.03 -1.38 8.15
CA ILE A 50 -4.95 -1.78 6.73
C ILE A 50 -6.23 -2.50 6.29
N LYS A 51 -6.75 -3.41 7.12
CA LYS A 51 -8.01 -4.12 6.87
C LYS A 51 -9.19 -3.14 6.77
N ASP A 52 -9.27 -2.11 7.62
CA ASP A 52 -10.33 -1.09 7.54
C ASP A 52 -10.19 -0.21 6.29
N ILE A 53 -8.97 0.19 5.93
CA ILE A 53 -8.67 0.94 4.70
C ILE A 53 -9.07 0.11 3.47
N ALA A 54 -8.70 -1.17 3.40
CA ALA A 54 -9.07 -2.03 2.28
C ALA A 54 -10.60 -2.12 2.14
N ARG A 55 -11.32 -2.25 3.27
CA ARG A 55 -12.77 -2.42 3.29
C ARG A 55 -13.55 -1.12 2.97
N ARG A 56 -13.12 0.02 3.51
CA ARG A 56 -13.90 1.28 3.49
C ARG A 56 -13.23 2.42 2.74
N GLY A 57 -11.92 2.33 2.49
CA GLY A 57 -11.11 3.39 1.91
C GLY A 57 -11.61 3.87 0.54
N ARG A 58 -12.18 2.96 -0.27
CA ARG A 58 -12.75 3.30 -1.58
C ARG A 58 -13.81 4.42 -1.51
N ALA A 59 -14.70 4.37 -0.52
CA ALA A 59 -15.73 5.39 -0.35
C ALA A 59 -15.16 6.72 0.15
N SER A 60 -14.07 6.65 0.90
CA SER A 60 -13.34 7.80 1.46
C SER A 60 -12.28 8.39 0.52
N GLY A 61 -12.12 7.86 -0.70
CA GLY A 61 -11.12 8.34 -1.66
C GLY A 61 -9.70 7.84 -1.42
N MET A 62 -9.52 6.86 -0.54
CA MET A 62 -8.25 6.20 -0.26
C MET A 62 -8.05 5.03 -1.22
N LYS A 63 -6.81 4.86 -1.69
CA LYS A 63 -6.35 3.83 -2.63
C LYS A 63 -5.18 3.11 -1.98
N LEU A 64 -5.35 1.82 -1.70
CA LEU A 64 -4.30 1.01 -1.10
C LEU A 64 -3.58 0.23 -2.21
N LEU A 65 -2.26 0.42 -2.30
CA LEU A 65 -1.32 -0.45 -3.00
C LEU A 65 -0.64 -1.29 -1.91
N TYR A 66 -0.76 -2.61 -2.04
CA TYR A 66 -0.30 -3.57 -1.06
C TYR A 66 0.61 -4.56 -1.78
N CYS A 67 1.92 -4.36 -1.63
CA CYS A 67 2.96 -5.08 -2.34
C CYS A 67 3.70 -6.00 -1.36
N THR A 68 4.28 -7.07 -1.87
CA THR A 68 5.16 -7.98 -1.12
C THR A 68 5.96 -8.83 -2.10
N GLN A 69 7.20 -9.14 -1.74
CA GLN A 69 8.01 -10.16 -2.42
C GLN A 69 7.80 -11.56 -1.84
N TYR A 70 7.18 -11.68 -0.65
CA TYR A 70 6.92 -12.94 0.04
C TYR A 70 5.41 -13.19 0.21
N PRO A 71 4.73 -13.68 -0.84
CA PRO A 71 3.29 -13.93 -0.80
C PRO A 71 2.99 -15.18 0.02
N THR A 72 2.73 -15.00 1.32
CA THR A 72 2.24 -16.05 2.24
C THR A 72 0.77 -15.84 2.60
N VAL A 73 0.12 -16.86 3.18
CA VAL A 73 -1.27 -16.76 3.65
C VAL A 73 -1.39 -15.76 4.81
N GLU A 74 -0.33 -15.63 5.61
CA GLU A 74 -0.21 -14.68 6.71
C GLU A 74 -0.15 -13.24 6.18
N THR A 75 0.70 -12.98 5.19
CA THR A 75 0.83 -11.65 4.56
C THR A 75 -0.42 -11.30 3.75
N VAL A 76 -0.89 -12.20 2.88
CA VAL A 76 -2.02 -11.95 1.97
C VAL A 76 -3.25 -12.73 2.44
N SER A 77 -3.72 -12.41 3.65
CA SER A 77 -4.86 -13.07 4.28
C SER A 77 -6.15 -12.99 3.46
N SER A 78 -7.06 -13.95 3.66
CA SER A 78 -8.38 -13.97 3.02
C SER A 78 -9.20 -12.69 3.22
N GLN A 79 -9.01 -11.98 4.34
CA GLN A 79 -9.67 -10.69 4.58
C GLN A 79 -9.13 -9.59 3.66
N VAL A 80 -7.81 -9.54 3.45
CA VAL A 80 -7.17 -8.60 2.51
C VAL A 80 -7.64 -8.91 1.09
N LYS A 81 -7.60 -10.18 0.68
CA LYS A 81 -8.00 -10.62 -0.67
C LYS A 81 -9.44 -10.29 -1.06
N ARG A 82 -10.38 -10.40 -0.12
CA ARG A 82 -11.80 -10.06 -0.36
C ARG A 82 -12.01 -8.57 -0.64
N ASN A 83 -11.12 -7.70 -0.16
CA ASN A 83 -11.23 -6.25 -0.30
C ASN A 83 -10.33 -5.67 -1.40
N LEU A 84 -9.21 -6.34 -1.72
CA LEU A 84 -8.29 -6.00 -2.81
C LEU A 84 -8.59 -6.84 -4.06
N LEU A 85 -9.56 -6.34 -4.85
CA LEU A 85 -10.09 -7.07 -6.01
C LEU A 85 -9.17 -7.07 -7.24
N ALA A 86 -8.35 -6.03 -7.40
CA ALA A 86 -7.41 -5.94 -8.51
C ALA A 86 -6.04 -6.39 -8.00
N ARG A 87 -5.49 -7.43 -8.63
CA ARG A 87 -4.24 -8.05 -8.21
C ARG A 87 -3.32 -8.21 -9.40
N ILE A 88 -2.04 -7.95 -9.18
CA ILE A 88 -0.97 -8.16 -10.14
C ILE A 88 -0.02 -9.14 -9.48
N CYS A 89 0.33 -10.22 -10.18
CA CYS A 89 1.30 -11.19 -9.72
C CYS A 89 2.37 -11.33 -10.80
N LEU A 90 3.60 -10.94 -10.44
CA LEU A 90 4.83 -11.23 -11.20
C LEU A 90 5.15 -12.74 -11.09
N PRO A 91 6.16 -13.26 -11.80
CA PRO A 91 6.54 -14.67 -11.70
C PRO A 91 6.87 -15.03 -10.25
N VAL A 92 6.47 -16.23 -9.85
CA VAL A 92 6.69 -16.80 -8.51
C VAL A 92 7.13 -18.25 -8.63
N ASP A 93 7.81 -18.80 -7.63
CA ASP A 93 8.41 -20.13 -7.76
C ASP A 93 7.41 -21.29 -7.69
N THR A 94 6.22 -21.06 -7.13
CA THR A 94 5.27 -22.15 -6.85
C THR A 94 3.82 -21.78 -7.16
N ALA A 95 3.04 -22.79 -7.54
CA ALA A 95 1.59 -22.66 -7.69
C ALA A 95 0.91 -22.25 -6.37
N THR A 96 1.49 -22.62 -5.22
CA THR A 96 1.02 -22.17 -3.90
C THR A 96 1.17 -20.66 -3.75
N ALA A 97 2.33 -20.09 -4.06
CA ALA A 97 2.55 -18.63 -4.05
C ALA A 97 1.62 -17.91 -5.05
N SER A 98 1.43 -18.47 -6.25
CA SER A 98 0.44 -17.97 -7.21
C SER A 98 -0.96 -17.97 -6.60
N GLY A 99 -1.35 -19.08 -5.95
CA GLY A 99 -2.64 -19.23 -5.29
C GLY A 99 -2.83 -18.28 -4.11
N VAL A 100 -1.77 -17.92 -3.40
CA VAL A 100 -1.84 -16.90 -2.34
C VAL A 100 -2.29 -15.57 -2.92
N VAL A 101 -1.69 -15.09 -4.02
CA VAL A 101 -2.03 -13.79 -4.61
C VAL A 101 -3.30 -13.86 -5.46
N LEU A 102 -3.38 -14.83 -6.37
CA LEU A 102 -4.40 -14.91 -7.42
C LEU A 102 -5.60 -15.78 -7.04
N ASP A 103 -5.61 -16.51 -5.92
CA ASP A 103 -6.59 -17.58 -5.62
C ASP A 103 -6.61 -18.73 -6.66
N GLU A 104 -5.63 -18.78 -7.55
CA GLU A 104 -5.45 -19.82 -8.57
C GLU A 104 -3.97 -19.88 -9.02
N GLY A 105 -3.58 -20.97 -9.69
CA GLY A 105 -2.26 -21.08 -10.34
C GLY A 105 -2.16 -20.24 -11.63
N GLY A 106 -0.93 -20.12 -12.12
CA GLY A 106 -0.58 -19.52 -13.40
C GLY A 106 0.66 -18.62 -13.33
N ALA A 107 0.90 -17.95 -12.20
CA ALA A 107 2.06 -17.05 -12.09
C ALA A 107 3.39 -17.83 -12.06
N GLU A 108 3.37 -19.07 -11.59
CA GLU A 108 4.51 -19.99 -11.61
C GLU A 108 4.89 -20.50 -13.00
N LYS A 109 4.04 -20.23 -14.01
CA LYS A 109 4.25 -20.63 -15.40
C LYS A 109 4.55 -19.46 -16.31
N LEU A 110 4.63 -18.24 -15.77
CA LEU A 110 5.00 -17.08 -16.56
C LEU A 110 6.42 -17.26 -17.10
N PRO A 111 6.68 -16.87 -18.36
CA PRO A 111 8.02 -16.90 -18.90
C PRO A 111 8.92 -15.93 -18.14
N ASP A 112 10.22 -16.24 -18.09
CA ASP A 112 11.24 -15.37 -17.51
C ASP A 112 11.50 -14.16 -18.44
N VAL A 113 10.57 -13.22 -18.40
CA VAL A 113 10.61 -11.96 -19.12
C VAL A 113 10.33 -10.87 -18.10
N GLN A 114 11.30 -9.97 -17.91
CA GLN A 114 11.19 -8.88 -16.95
C GLN A 114 9.88 -8.10 -17.16
N GLY A 115 9.11 -7.90 -16.08
CA GLY A 115 7.83 -7.21 -16.12
C GLY A 115 6.66 -8.02 -16.68
N ARG A 116 6.84 -9.30 -17.04
CA ARG A 116 5.71 -10.18 -17.34
C ARG A 116 4.91 -10.43 -16.07
N ALA A 117 3.60 -10.25 -16.13
CA ALA A 117 2.73 -10.43 -14.98
C ALA A 117 1.36 -10.98 -15.36
N ILE A 118 0.64 -11.50 -14.38
CA ILE A 118 -0.79 -11.77 -14.47
C ILE A 118 -1.55 -10.66 -13.75
N TYR A 119 -2.49 -10.04 -14.44
CA TYR A 119 -3.51 -9.20 -13.83
C TYR A 119 -4.79 -10.01 -13.62
N LYS A 120 -5.30 -10.01 -12.38
CA LYS A 120 -6.58 -10.61 -12.02
C LYS A 120 -7.50 -9.60 -11.37
N ARG A 121 -8.71 -9.51 -11.90
CA ARG A 121 -9.85 -8.86 -11.26
C ARG A 121 -11.10 -9.71 -11.42
N PHE A 122 -11.83 -9.52 -12.52
CA PHE A 122 -12.94 -10.40 -12.92
C PHE A 122 -12.50 -11.50 -13.88
N ARG A 123 -11.46 -11.20 -14.67
CA ARG A 123 -10.77 -12.13 -15.55
C ARG A 123 -9.29 -12.14 -15.19
N LYS A 124 -8.65 -13.26 -15.51
CA LYS A 124 -7.20 -13.42 -15.48
C LYS A 124 -6.65 -13.09 -16.86
N VAL A 125 -5.67 -12.21 -16.95
CA VAL A 125 -5.04 -11.78 -18.21
C VAL A 125 -3.53 -11.68 -17.98
N GLU A 126 -2.74 -12.27 -18.87
CA GLU A 126 -1.31 -12.01 -18.93
C GLU A 126 -1.05 -10.62 -19.51
N MET A 127 -0.15 -9.87 -18.89
CA MET A 127 0.21 -8.52 -19.31
C MET A 127 1.70 -8.27 -19.16
N GLN A 128 2.18 -7.26 -19.87
CA GLN A 128 3.51 -6.72 -19.74
C GLN A 128 3.44 -5.40 -18.97
N THR A 129 4.21 -5.26 -17.89
CA THR A 129 4.31 -3.99 -17.16
C THR A 129 5.18 -3.00 -17.94
N TYR A 130 5.02 -1.73 -17.60
CA TYR A 130 5.92 -0.70 -18.09
C TYR A 130 7.30 -0.88 -17.46
N LEU A 131 8.35 -0.84 -18.27
CA LEU A 131 9.73 -0.82 -17.80
C LEU A 131 10.09 0.61 -17.43
N MET A 132 10.49 0.82 -16.18
CA MET A 132 10.95 2.12 -15.70
C MET A 132 12.40 1.95 -15.25
N ASP A 133 13.33 2.49 -16.02
CA ASP A 133 14.75 2.53 -15.68
C ASP A 133 15.06 3.70 -14.75
N ASP A 134 16.25 3.68 -14.14
CA ASP A 134 16.66 4.70 -13.17
C ASP A 134 16.70 6.11 -13.79
N ASP A 135 17.08 6.23 -15.06
CA ASP A 135 17.11 7.50 -15.77
C ASP A 135 15.71 8.09 -15.92
N LEU A 136 14.73 7.26 -16.28
CA LEU A 136 13.33 7.65 -16.39
C LEU A 136 12.73 7.96 -15.02
N ILE A 137 13.05 7.17 -13.98
CA ILE A 137 12.64 7.46 -12.61
C ILE A 137 13.14 8.85 -12.24
N ASN A 138 14.45 9.08 -12.34
CA ASN A 138 15.10 10.34 -11.99
C ASN A 138 14.48 11.53 -12.73
N LYS A 139 14.30 11.39 -14.06
CA LYS A 139 13.66 12.41 -14.89
C LYS A 139 12.22 12.72 -14.46
N VAL A 140 11.45 11.72 -14.03
CA VAL A 140 10.07 11.90 -13.59
C VAL A 140 10.00 12.49 -12.19
N ILE A 141 10.89 12.10 -11.27
CA ILE A 141 10.85 12.55 -9.88
C ILE A 141 11.55 13.90 -9.65
N GLU A 142 12.55 14.26 -10.46
CA GLU A 142 13.39 15.45 -10.27
C GLU A 142 12.57 16.74 -10.08
N PRO A 143 11.54 17.05 -10.89
CA PRO A 143 10.70 18.25 -10.69
C PRO A 143 9.91 18.25 -9.37
N HIS A 144 9.83 17.11 -8.69
CA HIS A 144 9.05 16.89 -7.47
C HIS A 144 9.92 16.69 -6.23
N ILE A 145 11.26 16.57 -6.37
CA ILE A 145 12.18 16.49 -5.24
C ILE A 145 12.31 17.89 -4.62
N THR A 146 11.85 18.04 -3.39
CA THR A 146 12.09 19.25 -2.61
C THR A 146 13.44 19.12 -1.90
N PHE A 147 14.48 19.80 -2.40
CA PHE A 147 15.77 19.87 -1.71
C PHE A 147 15.61 20.71 -0.43
N LYS A 148 15.36 20.06 0.70
CA LYS A 148 15.55 20.70 2.00
C LYS A 148 17.05 20.76 2.25
N SER A 149 17.63 21.96 2.34
CA SER A 149 19.00 22.10 2.82
C SER A 149 19.07 21.44 4.19
N ARG A 150 19.73 20.29 4.24
CA ARG A 150 19.88 19.49 5.46
C ARG A 150 20.88 20.24 6.34
N GLY A 151 20.40 21.24 7.07
CA GLY A 151 21.14 21.78 8.20
C GLY A 151 21.26 20.66 9.22
N GLU A 152 22.43 20.04 9.28
CA GLU A 152 22.80 19.12 10.34
C GLU A 152 22.55 19.78 11.70
N LYS A 153 21.63 19.23 12.48
CA LYS A 153 21.82 19.07 13.92
C LYS A 153 21.25 17.74 14.36
N SER A 154 22.16 16.79 14.50
CA SER A 154 22.07 15.65 15.39
C SER A 154 21.80 16.15 16.81
N SER A 155 20.55 16.11 17.25
CA SER A 155 20.21 16.07 18.68
C SER A 155 18.77 15.60 18.79
N ALA A 156 18.60 14.35 19.21
CA ALA A 156 17.36 13.89 19.79
C ALA A 156 17.04 14.83 20.97
N SER A 157 16.07 15.71 20.78
CA SER A 157 15.52 16.55 21.82
C SER A 157 14.01 16.53 21.63
N LEU A 158 13.37 15.73 22.47
CA LEU A 158 11.96 15.88 22.82
C LEU A 158 11.75 17.35 23.20
N ASN A 159 10.96 18.11 22.43
CA ASN A 159 10.03 19.08 22.98
C ASN A 159 9.09 19.68 21.92
N ASN A 160 7.90 19.96 22.43
CA ASN A 160 6.67 20.38 21.79
C ASN A 160 6.74 21.66 20.96
N GLU A 161 5.77 21.73 20.04
CA GLU A 161 5.14 22.92 19.47
C GLU A 161 6.04 24.00 18.86
N LYS A 162 6.10 23.98 17.52
CA LYS A 162 5.81 25.16 16.69
C LYS A 162 5.44 24.72 15.27
N THR A 163 4.23 25.13 14.89
CA THR A 163 3.61 25.01 13.58
C THR A 163 4.50 25.55 12.48
N SER A 164 4.79 24.72 11.47
CA SER A 164 5.30 25.17 10.17
C SER A 164 4.18 25.00 9.14
N GLU A 165 3.71 26.13 8.62
CA GLU A 165 2.57 26.31 7.71
C GLU A 165 2.82 25.78 6.26
N THR A 166 3.57 24.69 6.09
CA THR A 166 3.86 24.11 4.76
C THR A 166 3.33 22.70 4.54
N ARG A 167 2.51 22.16 5.46
CA ARG A 167 1.91 20.83 5.31
C ARG A 167 0.43 20.90 4.92
N SER A 168 0.12 21.40 3.72
CA SER A 168 -1.25 21.43 3.20
C SER A 168 -1.84 20.04 2.89
N TYR A 169 -1.00 19.00 2.82
CA TYR A 169 -1.42 17.63 2.44
C TYR A 169 -1.19 16.56 3.51
N THR A 170 -0.66 16.90 4.69
CA THR A 170 -0.50 15.92 5.77
C THR A 170 -1.78 15.83 6.58
N THR A 171 -2.53 14.74 6.40
CA THR A 171 -3.69 14.44 7.25
C THR A 171 -3.19 14.02 8.63
N ILE A 172 -3.53 14.78 9.66
CA ILE A 172 -3.24 14.46 11.06
C ILE A 172 -4.39 13.60 11.58
N PHE A 173 -4.12 12.34 11.92
CA PHE A 173 -5.06 11.50 12.63
C PHE A 173 -4.92 11.81 14.13
N LYS A 174 -6.01 12.24 14.76
CA LYS A 174 -6.14 12.27 16.23
C LYS A 174 -7.08 11.13 16.63
N GLU A 175 -6.67 10.36 17.63
CA GLU A 175 -7.53 9.39 18.31
C GLU A 175 -8.62 10.17 19.07
N VAL A 176 -9.86 9.66 19.06
CA VAL A 176 -11.00 10.18 19.82
C VAL A 176 -11.26 9.23 20.97
#